data_AF-A0A662YGP4-F1
#
_entry.id   AF-A0A662YGP4-F1
#
_cell.length_a   1.000
_cell.length_b   1.000
_cell.length_c   1.000
_cell.angle_alpha   90.00
_cell.angle_beta   90.00
_cell.angle_gamma   90.00
#
_symmetry.space_group_name_H-M   'P 1'
#
loop_
_entity.id
_entity.type
_entity.pdbx_description
1 polymer ?
#
loop_
_entity_poly.entity_id
_entity_poly.type
_entity_poly.pdbx_seq_one_letter_code
_entity_poly.pdbx_strand_id
1 'polypeptide(L)'
;MVRVAVVGCAHGLLDDIYATVSFVNEMDPSRPIELLLCCGDFECMRNTRDLETLACPPKYRAMHAFHRYYKGEKLAPVLTVFVGGNHEASGYLQELHY
;
A
#
# COMPACT_ATOMS: atom_id res chain seq x y z
N MET A 1 6.91 -19.46 -13.86
CA MET A 1 5.73 -19.49 -12.97
C MET A 1 5.80 -18.23 -12.14
N VAL A 2 4.71 -17.45 -12.07
CA VAL A 2 4.70 -16.17 -11.35
C VAL A 2 4.81 -16.41 -9.85
N ARG A 3 5.73 -15.72 -9.16
CA ARG A 3 5.81 -15.75 -7.69
C ARG A 3 5.05 -14.57 -7.09
N VAL A 4 4.06 -14.88 -6.25
CA VAL A 4 3.15 -13.91 -5.66
C VAL A 4 3.41 -13.80 -4.16
N ALA A 5 3.58 -12.57 -3.67
CA ALA A 5 3.55 -12.26 -2.24
C ALA A 5 2.14 -11.81 -1.83
N VAL A 6 1.74 -12.15 -0.61
CA VAL A 6 0.44 -11.79 -0.05
C VAL A 6 0.65 -11.11 1.30
N VAL A 7 0.08 -9.93 1.47
CA VAL A 7 0.03 -9.20 2.75
C VAL A 7 -1.43 -9.04 3.17
N GLY A 8 -1.70 -9.16 4.47
CA GLY A 8 -3.00 -8.88 5.06
C GLY A 8 -3.27 -7.37 5.08
N CYS A 9 -3.52 -6.83 6.28
CA CYS A 9 -3.65 -5.39 6.50
C CYS A 9 -2.28 -4.69 6.39
N ALA A 10 -2.18 -3.66 5.55
CA ALA A 10 -0.91 -2.93 5.36
C ALA A 10 -0.70 -1.80 6.37
N HIS A 11 -1.78 -1.19 6.87
CA HIS A 11 -1.76 -0.05 7.80
C HIS A 11 -0.86 1.11 7.31
N GLY A 12 -0.88 1.37 6.01
CA GLY A 12 -0.05 2.41 5.38
C GLY A 12 1.46 2.17 5.40
N LEU A 13 1.95 1.05 5.96
CA LEU A 13 3.39 0.72 6.09
C LEU A 13 4.01 0.20 4.79
N LEU A 14 3.73 0.88 3.67
CA LEU A 14 4.18 0.48 2.34
C LEU A 14 5.71 0.45 2.21
N ASP A 15 6.41 1.35 2.88
CA ASP A 15 7.87 1.38 2.87
C ASP A 15 8.47 0.09 3.44
N ASP A 16 7.93 -0.41 4.55
CA ASP A 16 8.42 -1.62 5.21
C ASP A 16 8.06 -2.88 4.40
N ILE A 17 6.84 -2.91 3.84
CA ILE A 17 6.39 -3.99 2.96
C ILE A 17 7.27 -4.08 1.71
N TYR A 18 7.52 -2.96 1.04
CA TYR A 18 8.35 -2.92 -0.16
C TYR A 18 9.82 -3.18 0.13
N ALA A 19 10.36 -2.72 1.26
CA ALA A 19 11.70 -3.09 1.71
C ALA A 19 11.83 -4.61 1.90
N THR A 20 10.80 -5.24 2.47
CA THR A 20 10.75 -6.70 2.64
C THR A 20 10.71 -7.43 1.30
N VAL A 21 9.91 -6.96 0.34
CA VAL A 21 9.86 -7.54 -1.02
C VAL A 21 11.22 -7.44 -1.70
N SER A 22 11.86 -6.27 -1.67
CA SER A 22 13.19 -6.07 -2.26
C SER A 22 14.23 -6.98 -1.62
N PHE A 23 14.25 -7.07 -0.28
CA PHE A 23 15.15 -7.96 0.44
C PHE A 23 14.96 -9.43 0.03
N VAL A 24 13.71 -9.91 -0.08
CA VAL A 24 13.44 -11.29 -0.51
C VAL A 24 13.89 -11.53 -1.96
N ASN A 25 13.76 -10.53 -2.83
CA ASN A 25 14.22 -10.62 -4.22
C ASN A 25 15.75 -10.62 -4.33
N GLU A 26 16.45 -9.89 -3.45
CA GLU A 26 17.90 -9.92 -3.34
C GLU A 26 18.41 -11.29 -2.83
N MET A 27 17.67 -11.94 -1.93
CA MET A 27 18.01 -13.26 -1.40
C MET A 27 17.81 -14.41 -2.39
N ASP A 28 16.82 -14.33 -3.29
CA ASP A 28 16.59 -15.32 -4.35
C ASP A 28 16.38 -14.63 -5.70
N PRO A 29 17.46 -14.13 -6.33
CA PRO A 29 17.37 -13.44 -7.62
C PRO A 29 16.85 -14.33 -8.76
N SER A 30 16.93 -15.66 -8.59
CA SER A 30 16.47 -16.63 -9.60
C SER A 30 14.95 -16.79 -9.66
N ARG A 31 14.26 -16.35 -8.59
CA ARG A 31 12.80 -16.47 -8.46
C ARG A 31 12.23 -15.27 -7.68
N PRO A 32 12.29 -14.07 -8.28
CA PRO A 32 11.81 -12.85 -7.65
C PRO A 32 10.28 -12.89 -7.47
N ILE A 33 9.80 -12.15 -6.48
CA ILE A 33 8.39 -11.77 -6.33
C ILE A 33 8.07 -10.79 -7.46
N GLU A 34 7.07 -11.14 -8.27
CA GLU A 34 6.63 -10.36 -9.44
C GLU A 34 5.28 -9.67 -9.22
N LEU A 35 4.55 -10.07 -8.17
CA LEU A 35 3.25 -9.52 -7.80
C LEU A 35 3.10 -9.49 -6.28
N LEU A 36 2.63 -8.36 -5.74
CA LEU A 36 2.17 -8.23 -4.36
C LEU A 36 0.64 -8.08 -4.35
N LEU A 37 -0.03 -8.94 -3.58
CA LEU A 37 -1.45 -8.81 -3.26
C LEU A 37 -1.61 -8.27 -1.84
N CYS A 38 -2.31 -7.15 -1.69
CA CYS A 38 -2.68 -6.59 -0.39
C CYS A 38 -4.19 -6.76 -0.15
N CYS A 39 -4.52 -7.43 0.95
CA CYS A 39 -5.89 -7.86 1.24
C CYS A 39 -6.75 -6.81 1.97
N GLY A 40 -6.23 -5.60 2.22
CA GLY A 40 -6.98 -4.55 2.89
C GLY A 40 -6.10 -3.57 3.66
N ASP A 41 -6.76 -2.53 4.18
CA ASP A 41 -6.17 -1.45 4.98
C ASP A 41 -4.88 -0.92 4.33
N PHE A 42 -4.97 -0.63 3.03
CA PHE A 42 -3.87 -0.12 2.23
C PHE A 42 -3.52 1.32 2.62
N GLU A 43 -4.54 2.09 3.03
CA GLU A 43 -4.41 3.46 3.55
C GLU A 43 -3.77 4.43 2.54
N CYS A 44 -4.39 4.54 1.36
CA CYS A 44 -3.93 5.36 0.24
C CYS A 44 -4.10 6.89 0.42
N MET A 45 -3.60 7.46 1.51
CA MET A 45 -3.68 8.89 1.82
C MET A 45 -2.81 9.74 0.88
N ARG A 46 -3.40 10.54 -0.01
CA ARG A 46 -2.67 11.44 -0.94
C ARG A 46 -2.27 12.74 -0.27
N ASN A 47 -3.10 13.22 0.65
CA ASN A 47 -2.89 14.44 1.42
C ASN A 47 -3.69 14.42 2.73
N THR A 48 -3.54 15.46 3.56
CA THR A 48 -4.17 15.52 4.89
C THR A 48 -5.70 15.53 4.86
N ARG A 49 -6.35 15.89 3.75
CA ARG A 49 -7.81 15.83 3.63
C ARG A 49 -8.32 14.40 3.53
N ASP A 50 -7.55 13.49 2.92
CA ASP A 50 -7.95 12.08 2.83
C ASP A 50 -8.06 11.46 4.24
N LEU A 51 -7.27 11.93 5.22
CA LEU A 51 -7.36 11.51 6.63
C LEU A 51 -8.71 11.84 7.28
N GLU A 52 -9.46 12.81 6.75
CA GLU A 52 -10.80 13.15 7.27
C GLU A 52 -11.81 12.05 6.93
N THR A 53 -11.56 11.30 5.86
CA THR A 53 -12.41 10.18 5.40
C THR A 53 -12.00 8.83 6.01
N LEU A 54 -10.87 8.78 6.72
CA LEU A 54 -10.39 7.60 7.41
C LEU A 54 -11.24 7.30 8.65
N ALA A 55 -11.82 6.09 8.68
CA ALA A 55 -12.62 5.59 9.80
C ALA A 55 -11.74 5.12 10.97
N CYS A 56 -11.04 6.06 11.62
CA CYS A 56 -10.15 5.80 12.76
C CYS A 56 -10.13 7.02 13.72
N PRO A 57 -9.99 6.82 15.06
CA PRO A 57 -9.90 7.94 15.99
C PRO A 57 -8.80 8.95 15.60
N PRO A 58 -9.05 10.27 15.68
CA PRO A 58 -8.12 11.30 15.20
C PRO A 58 -6.68 11.16 15.71
N LYS A 59 -6.50 10.71 16.96
CA LYS A 59 -5.19 10.51 17.60
C LYS A 59 -4.33 9.40 16.99
N TYR A 60 -4.91 8.53 16.15
CA TYR A 60 -4.20 7.42 15.48
C TYR A 60 -4.06 7.63 13.97
N ARG A 61 -4.56 8.74 13.42
CA ARG A 61 -4.47 9.02 11.99
C ARG A 61 -3.04 9.44 11.63
N ALA A 62 -2.51 8.86 10.57
CA ALA A 62 -1.18 9.20 10.06
C ALA A 62 -1.17 9.19 8.53
N MET A 63 -0.38 10.09 7.94
CA MET A 63 -0.22 10.18 6.48
C MET A 63 0.52 8.98 5.87
N HIS A 64 1.35 8.31 6.68
CA HIS A 64 2.28 7.27 6.24
C HIS A 64 3.02 7.65 4.95
N ALA A 65 3.29 6.67 4.06
CA ALA A 65 4.17 6.86 2.90
C ALA A 65 3.43 6.99 1.57
N PHE A 66 2.14 6.63 1.47
CA PHE A 66 1.43 6.54 0.18
C PHE A 66 1.49 7.84 -0.64
N HIS A 67 1.35 9.01 0.00
CA HIS A 67 1.41 10.29 -0.70
C HIS A 67 2.69 10.50 -1.54
N ARG A 68 3.80 9.86 -1.15
CA ARG A 68 5.08 9.93 -1.88
C ARG A 68 5.06 9.07 -3.14
N TYR A 69 4.45 7.89 -3.05
CA TYR A 69 4.18 7.03 -4.21
C TYR A 69 3.20 7.71 -5.18
N TYR A 70 2.14 8.32 -4.65
CA TYR A 70 1.15 9.05 -5.45
C TYR A 70 1.77 10.22 -6.24
N LYS A 71 2.71 10.96 -5.64
CA LYS A 71 3.42 12.08 -6.29
C LYS A 71 4.54 11.64 -7.23
N GLY A 72 4.88 10.35 -7.29
CA GLY A 72 6.01 9.84 -8.05
C GLY A 72 7.39 10.11 -7.41
N GLU A 73 7.44 10.54 -6.14
CA GLU A 73 8.70 10.65 -5.38
C GLU A 73 9.28 9.26 -5.04
N LYS A 74 8.41 8.24 -4.99
CA LYS A 74 8.76 6.83 -4.81
C LYS A 74 8.04 5.98 -5.85
N LEU A 75 8.65 4.86 -6.23
CA LEU A 75 8.07 3.86 -7.11
C LEU A 75 7.90 2.55 -6.34
N ALA A 76 6.76 1.89 -6.48
CA ALA A 76 6.59 0.54 -5.95
C ALA A 76 7.55 -0.41 -6.69
N PRO A 77 8.33 -1.25 -5.99
CA PRO A 77 9.33 -2.12 -6.62
C PRO A 77 8.71 -3.29 -7.39
N VAL A 78 7.41 -3.54 -7.19
CA VAL A 78 6.66 -4.64 -7.78
C VAL A 78 5.23 -4.20 -8.06
N LEU A 79 4.59 -4.80 -9.07
CA LEU A 79 3.16 -4.62 -9.29
C LEU A 79 2.41 -4.98 -8.01
N THR A 80 1.62 -4.02 -7.51
CA THR A 80 0.87 -4.16 -6.27
C THR A 80 -0.61 -3.99 -6.57
N VAL A 81 -1.37 -5.04 -6.30
CA VAL A 81 -2.84 -5.05 -6.43
C VAL A 81 -3.41 -5.14 -5.03
N PHE A 82 -4.40 -4.30 -4.73
CA PHE A 82 -5.04 -4.30 -3.43
C PHE A 82 -6.56 -4.22 -3.54
N VAL A 83 -7.21 -4.65 -2.47
CA VAL A 83 -8.64 -4.40 -2.22
C VAL A 83 -8.75 -3.50 -0.99
N GLY A 84 -9.82 -2.71 -0.90
CA GLY A 84 -10.04 -1.84 0.26
C GLY A 84 -10.39 -2.62 1.53
N GLY A 85 -9.90 -2.16 2.67
CA GLY A 85 -10.31 -2.60 4.01
C GLY A 85 -11.29 -1.64 4.70
N ASN A 86 -11.23 -1.58 6.03
CA ASN A 86 -12.05 -0.68 6.86
C ASN A 86 -11.31 0.60 7.26
N HIS A 87 -9.98 0.62 7.17
CA HIS A 87 -9.15 1.81 7.38
C HIS A 87 -8.62 2.28 6.03
N GLU A 88 -9.40 3.06 5.30
CA GLU A 88 -9.02 3.52 3.98
C GLU A 88 -9.21 5.03 3.80
N ALA A 89 -8.54 5.57 2.79
CA ALA A 89 -8.89 6.86 2.20
C ALA A 89 -10.19 6.71 1.38
N SER A 90 -11.30 6.43 2.06
CA SER A 90 -12.56 6.04 1.42
C SER A 90 -13.07 7.08 0.42
N GLY A 91 -12.82 8.37 0.66
CA GLY A 91 -13.15 9.41 -0.31
C GLY A 91 -12.38 9.24 -1.62
N TYR A 92 -11.06 8.98 -1.54
CA TYR A 92 -10.25 8.73 -2.72
C TYR A 92 -10.65 7.45 -3.45
N LEU A 93 -10.86 6.35 -2.72
CA LEU A 93 -11.25 5.07 -3.35
C LEU A 93 -12.61 5.16 -4.08
N GLN A 94 -13.53 6.00 -3.62
CA GLN A 94 -14.79 6.26 -4.32
C GLN A 94 -14.61 7.01 -5.64
N GLU A 95 -13.54 7.80 -5.80
CA GLU A 95 -13.22 8.49 -7.07
C GLU A 95 -12.74 7.51 -8.17
N LEU A 96 -12.33 6.29 -7.80
CA LEU A 96 -11.72 5.30 -8.69
C LEU A 96 -12.75 4.28 -9.25
N HIS A 97 -13.95 4.73 -9.60
CA HIS A 97 -15.07 3.88 -9.96
C HIS A 97 -15.00 3.25 -11.37
N TYR A 98 -14.05 2.37 -11.69
CA TYR A 98 -14.08 1.61 -12.96
C TYR A 98 -13.48 0.21 -12.83
#